data_AF-A0A7L1CID7-F1
#
_entry.id   AF-A0A7L1CID7-F1
#
_cell.length_a   1.000
_cell.length_b   1.000
_cell.length_c   1.000
_cell.angle_alpha   90.00
_cell.angle_beta   90.00
_cell.angle_gamma   90.00
#
_symmetry.space_group_name_H-M   'P 1'
#
loop_
_entity.id
_entity.type
_entity.pdbx_description
1 polymer ?
#
loop_
_entity_poly.entity_id
_entity_poly.type
_entity_poly.pdbx_seq_one_letter_code
_entity_poly.pdbx_strand_id
1 'polypeptide(L)'
;PGTYKPYDEGLRRGVFIRNATGQPLIGKVWPGPTAFPDFTNPETHEWWHDMVKDFHNQVPFDGMWLDMNEPSNFVEGSQDGCPNNNLEHPPYVPGVFGGRLQAGTICASSQQHLSSHYNLHSLYGLTEAIASHNALLRVRGKRPFIISRSTFAGHGRYAGHWTGDVGSDWEQLYYSIPEVLLFNLFGVPLVGADICGFLGSTSEELCVRWTQLGAFYPFMRNHN
;
A
#
# COMPACT_ATOMS: atom_id res chain seq x y z
N PRO A 1 9.22 14.12 -20.56
CA PRO A 1 8.48 13.06 -21.28
C PRO A 1 9.45 12.18 -22.08
N GLY A 2 9.24 10.86 -22.04
CA GLY A 2 9.95 9.89 -22.89
C GLY A 2 11.18 9.22 -22.28
N THR A 3 11.39 9.33 -20.96
CA THR A 3 12.56 8.73 -20.28
C THR A 3 12.17 7.76 -19.17
N TYR A 4 10.90 7.66 -18.80
CA TYR A 4 10.44 6.75 -17.76
C TYR A 4 9.09 6.15 -18.15
N LYS A 5 9.17 5.00 -18.84
CA LYS A 5 8.04 4.30 -19.46
C LYS A 5 6.82 4.15 -18.53
N PRO A 6 6.94 3.76 -17.24
CA PRO A 6 5.77 3.62 -16.37
C PRO A 6 4.96 4.91 -16.27
N TYR A 7 5.62 6.06 -16.14
CA TYR A 7 4.95 7.35 -16.07
C TYR A 7 4.44 7.80 -17.43
N ASP A 8 5.27 7.72 -18.47
CA ASP A 8 4.90 8.18 -19.82
C ASP A 8 3.67 7.41 -20.35
N GLU A 9 3.65 6.09 -20.17
CA GLU A 9 2.55 5.24 -20.59
C GLU A 9 1.32 5.40 -19.68
N GLY A 10 1.54 5.56 -18.37
CA GLY A 10 0.44 5.83 -17.44
C GLY A 10 -0.26 7.15 -17.75
N LEU A 11 0.49 8.19 -18.12
CA LEU A 11 -0.05 9.47 -18.54
C LEU A 11 -0.81 9.35 -19.86
N ARG A 12 -0.24 8.63 -20.85
CA ARG A 12 -0.87 8.38 -22.15
C ARG A 12 -2.20 7.64 -22.02
N ARG A 13 -2.28 6.66 -21.11
CA ARG A 13 -3.47 5.84 -20.85
C ARG A 13 -4.42 6.46 -19.82
N GLY A 14 -4.02 7.55 -19.15
CA GLY A 14 -4.84 8.27 -18.19
C GLY A 14 -5.13 7.48 -16.92
N VAL A 15 -4.16 6.71 -16.42
CA VAL A 15 -4.32 5.76 -15.29
C VAL A 15 -4.18 6.40 -13.90
N PHE A 16 -3.76 7.66 -13.82
CA PHE A 16 -3.51 8.32 -12.54
C PHE A 16 -4.76 8.97 -11.96
N ILE A 17 -4.84 8.99 -10.62
CA ILE A 17 -5.79 9.79 -9.84
C ILE A 17 -5.62 11.27 -10.21
N ARG A 18 -6.75 11.96 -10.40
CA ARG A 18 -6.76 13.34 -10.90
C ARG A 18 -7.17 14.33 -9.82
N ASN A 19 -6.59 15.53 -9.87
CA ASN A 19 -6.99 16.65 -9.03
C ASN A 19 -8.26 17.33 -9.59
N ALA A 20 -8.69 18.42 -8.94
CA ALA A 20 -9.88 19.18 -9.34
C ALA A 20 -9.79 19.84 -10.74
N THR A 21 -8.58 20.01 -11.31
CA THR A 21 -8.40 20.55 -12.67
C THR A 21 -8.32 19.46 -13.73
N GLY A 22 -8.50 18.20 -13.35
CA GLY A 22 -8.46 17.04 -14.25
C GLY A 22 -7.04 16.60 -14.63
N GLN A 23 -6.01 17.19 -14.04
CA GLN A 23 -4.61 16.78 -14.20
C GLN A 23 -4.25 15.69 -13.18
N PRO A 24 -3.22 14.85 -13.44
CA PRO A 24 -2.71 13.92 -12.44
C PRO A 24 -2.37 14.65 -11.14
N LEU A 25 -2.86 14.14 -10.00
CA LEU A 25 -2.46 14.65 -8.70
C LEU A 25 -1.00 14.25 -8.45
N ILE A 26 -0.17 15.24 -8.11
CA ILE A 26 1.25 15.03 -7.82
C ILE A 26 1.48 15.18 -6.31
N GLY A 27 1.91 14.10 -5.65
CA GLY A 27 2.38 14.10 -4.27
C GLY A 27 3.90 14.01 -4.21
N LYS A 28 4.42 13.46 -3.12
CA LYS A 28 5.84 13.20 -2.94
C LYS A 28 6.04 11.89 -2.17
N VAL A 29 6.82 10.98 -2.73
CA VAL A 29 7.23 9.72 -2.08
C VAL A 29 8.74 9.53 -2.29
N TRP A 30 9.25 8.30 -2.15
CA TRP A 30 10.67 7.95 -2.30
C TRP A 30 11.39 8.53 -3.53
N PRO A 31 10.83 8.48 -4.76
CA PRO A 31 11.52 9.05 -5.93
C PRO A 31 11.37 10.58 -6.05
N GLY A 32 10.73 11.26 -5.10
CA GLY A 32 10.36 12.67 -5.20
C GLY A 32 8.93 12.84 -5.72
N PRO A 33 8.67 13.76 -6.67
CA PRO A 33 7.34 13.97 -7.24
C PRO A 33 6.74 12.70 -7.86
N THR A 34 5.52 12.34 -7.45
CA THR A 34 4.88 11.08 -7.85
C THR A 34 3.40 11.27 -8.16
N ALA A 35 2.92 10.66 -9.25
CA ALA A 35 1.49 10.49 -9.53
C ALA A 35 1.00 9.13 -9.01
N PHE A 36 -0.25 9.06 -8.57
CA PHE A 36 -0.82 7.87 -7.93
C PHE A 36 -1.71 7.11 -8.92
N PRO A 37 -1.47 5.82 -9.20
CA PRO A 37 -2.36 5.02 -10.04
C PRO A 37 -3.76 4.88 -9.43
N ASP A 38 -4.79 4.96 -10.26
CA ASP A 38 -6.16 4.68 -9.88
C ASP A 38 -6.48 3.21 -10.16
N PHE A 39 -6.30 2.35 -9.16
CA PHE A 39 -6.59 0.92 -9.29
C PHE A 39 -8.08 0.57 -9.33
N THR A 40 -8.98 1.56 -9.29
CA THR A 40 -10.41 1.34 -9.59
C THR A 40 -10.73 1.43 -11.08
N ASN A 41 -9.81 1.98 -11.88
CA ASN A 41 -9.92 2.06 -13.33
C ASN A 41 -9.47 0.73 -13.98
N PRO A 42 -10.30 0.07 -14.80
CA PRO A 42 -9.89 -1.13 -15.54
C PRO A 42 -8.65 -0.94 -16.42
N GLU A 43 -8.46 0.26 -16.99
CA GLU A 43 -7.29 0.57 -17.81
C GLU A 43 -5.99 0.56 -17.00
N THR A 44 -6.06 0.93 -15.72
CA THR A 44 -4.93 0.84 -14.79
C THR A 44 -4.53 -0.60 -14.54
N HIS A 45 -5.46 -1.56 -14.56
CA HIS A 45 -5.12 -2.98 -14.38
C HIS A 45 -4.30 -3.52 -15.55
N GLU A 46 -4.66 -3.14 -16.78
CA GLU A 46 -3.89 -3.53 -17.96
C GLU A 46 -2.54 -2.82 -18.01
N TRP A 47 -2.48 -1.53 -17.67
CA TRP A 47 -1.21 -0.81 -17.52
C TRP A 47 -0.31 -1.46 -16.46
N TRP A 48 -0.86 -1.80 -15.30
CA TRP A 48 -0.11 -2.44 -14.22
C TRP A 48 0.40 -3.82 -14.62
N HIS A 49 -0.44 -4.62 -15.29
CA HIS A 49 -0.02 -5.90 -15.87
C HIS A 49 1.17 -5.72 -16.82
N ASP A 50 1.11 -4.75 -17.73
CA ASP A 50 2.18 -4.52 -18.71
C ASP A 50 3.48 -4.09 -18.02
N MET A 51 3.40 -3.24 -16.99
CA MET A 51 4.57 -2.83 -16.21
C MET A 51 5.18 -4.01 -15.43
N VAL A 52 4.35 -4.82 -14.77
CA VAL A 52 4.77 -6.04 -14.06
C VAL A 52 5.42 -7.03 -15.04
N LYS A 53 4.80 -7.26 -16.20
CA LYS A 53 5.31 -8.17 -17.23
C LYS A 53 6.66 -7.71 -17.78
N ASP A 54 6.77 -6.43 -18.15
CA ASP A 54 7.99 -5.87 -18.72
C ASP A 54 9.16 -5.91 -17.73
N PHE A 55 8.89 -5.68 -16.45
CA PHE A 55 9.91 -5.79 -15.41
C PHE A 55 10.26 -7.25 -15.12
N HIS A 56 9.27 -8.16 -15.09
CA HIS A 56 9.50 -9.58 -14.90
C HIS A 56 10.34 -10.21 -16.02
N ASN A 57 10.19 -9.74 -17.27
CA ASN A 57 11.00 -10.18 -18.40
C ASN A 57 12.49 -9.80 -18.26
N GLN A 58 12.79 -8.77 -17.48
CA GLN A 58 14.17 -8.35 -17.18
C GLN A 58 14.69 -9.03 -15.91
N VAL A 59 13.83 -9.13 -14.88
CA VAL A 59 14.15 -9.71 -13.58
C VAL A 59 12.98 -10.62 -13.17
N PRO A 60 13.11 -11.96 -13.25
CA PRO A 60 12.01 -12.88 -13.02
C PRO A 60 11.71 -13.04 -11.52
N PHE A 61 11.11 -12.02 -10.90
CA PHE A 61 10.68 -12.05 -9.50
C PHE A 61 9.48 -12.98 -9.28
N ASP A 62 9.40 -13.57 -8.10
CA ASP A 62 8.39 -14.59 -7.79
C ASP A 62 7.14 -14.08 -7.05
N GLY A 63 7.17 -12.82 -6.62
CA GLY A 63 6.09 -12.19 -5.85
C GLY A 63 6.28 -10.68 -5.77
N MET A 64 5.35 -10.00 -5.11
CA MET A 64 5.37 -8.55 -4.95
C MET A 64 5.16 -8.19 -3.48
N TRP A 65 5.99 -7.27 -2.98
CA TRP A 65 5.78 -6.63 -1.70
C TRP A 65 5.25 -5.21 -1.98
N LEU A 66 3.96 -4.99 -1.70
CA LEU A 66 3.23 -3.76 -1.97
C LEU A 66 3.24 -2.89 -0.73
N ASP A 67 3.99 -1.80 -0.80
CA ASP A 67 4.18 -0.87 0.31
C ASP A 67 3.66 0.53 -0.05
N MET A 68 3.49 1.40 0.95
CA MET A 68 3.07 2.79 0.77
C MET A 68 1.67 2.97 0.19
N ASN A 69 0.81 1.97 0.32
CA ASN A 69 -0.47 1.88 -0.37
C ASN A 69 -1.70 2.19 0.49
N GLU A 70 -1.53 3.05 1.50
CA GLU A 70 -2.65 3.68 2.20
C GLU A 70 -3.54 4.55 1.29
N PRO A 71 -3.07 5.36 0.31
CA PRO A 71 -1.71 5.62 -0.18
C PRO A 71 -0.94 6.65 0.66
N SER A 72 0.32 6.35 0.99
CA SER A 72 1.16 7.24 1.78
C SER A 72 1.69 8.40 0.93
N ASN A 73 1.77 9.58 1.55
CA ASN A 73 2.27 10.80 0.92
C ASN A 73 3.13 11.60 1.91
N PHE A 74 4.33 12.03 1.49
CA PHE A 74 5.25 12.82 2.32
C PHE A 74 4.89 14.31 2.35
N VAL A 75 3.93 14.73 1.53
CA VAL A 75 3.29 16.05 1.59
C VAL A 75 1.82 15.85 1.90
N GLU A 76 1.20 16.85 2.51
CA GLU A 76 -0.22 16.81 2.81
C GLU A 76 -1.05 17.07 1.55
N GLY A 77 -1.79 16.06 1.11
CA GLY A 77 -2.66 16.17 -0.04
C GLY A 77 -1.93 16.12 -1.38
N SER A 78 -1.33 17.23 -1.80
CA SER A 78 -0.57 17.30 -3.05
C SER A 78 0.50 18.39 -2.97
N GLN A 79 1.40 18.45 -3.95
CA GLN A 79 2.38 19.55 -4.04
C GLN A 79 1.72 20.92 -4.23
N ASP A 80 0.50 20.96 -4.75
CA ASP A 80 -0.30 22.18 -4.94
C ASP A 80 -1.31 22.40 -3.80
N GLY A 81 -1.26 21.57 -2.74
CA GLY A 81 -2.27 21.53 -1.69
C GLY A 81 -3.60 20.89 -2.15
N CYS A 82 -4.67 21.16 -1.40
CA CYS A 82 -6.02 20.66 -1.72
C CYS A 82 -7.02 21.83 -1.82
N PRO A 83 -8.07 21.69 -2.65
CA PRO A 83 -9.10 22.71 -2.78
C PRO A 83 -9.93 22.84 -1.49
N ASN A 84 -10.39 24.04 -1.16
CA ASN A 84 -11.27 24.22 0.00
C ASN A 84 -12.72 23.79 -0.34
N ASN A 85 -13.15 22.61 0.12
CA ASN A 85 -14.50 22.10 -0.06
C ASN A 85 -14.90 21.13 1.07
N ASN A 86 -16.16 20.68 1.04
CA ASN A 86 -16.74 19.81 2.09
C ASN A 86 -16.17 18.39 2.14
N LEU A 87 -15.44 17.92 1.12
CA LEU A 87 -14.75 16.63 1.18
C LEU A 87 -13.39 16.77 1.88
N GLU A 88 -12.72 17.90 1.69
CA GLU A 88 -11.47 18.21 2.40
C GLU A 88 -11.73 18.65 3.85
N HIS A 89 -12.85 19.34 4.09
CA HIS A 89 -13.29 19.85 5.39
C HIS A 89 -14.72 19.39 5.68
N PRO A 90 -14.95 18.09 5.93
CA PRO A 90 -16.28 17.59 6.22
C PRO A 90 -16.79 18.14 7.56
N PRO A 91 -18.12 18.21 7.76
CA PRO A 91 -18.71 18.71 9.00
C PRO A 91 -18.34 17.86 10.22
N TYR A 92 -17.91 16.61 10.01
CA TYR A 92 -17.38 15.72 11.03
C TYR A 92 -16.10 15.07 10.52
N VAL A 93 -15.01 15.26 11.26
CA VAL A 93 -13.72 14.60 11.01
C VAL A 93 -13.54 13.54 12.11
N PRO A 94 -13.38 12.25 11.77
CA PRO A 94 -13.05 11.23 12.76
C PRO A 94 -11.71 11.53 13.46
N GLY A 95 -11.43 10.88 14.59
CA GLY A 95 -10.18 11.05 15.36
C GLY A 95 -8.94 10.45 14.66
N VAL A 96 -8.66 10.87 13.43
CA VAL A 96 -7.53 10.42 12.62
C VAL A 96 -6.23 11.13 13.03
N PHE A 97 -5.11 10.50 12.71
CA PHE A 97 -3.79 11.11 12.83
C PHE A 97 -3.77 12.50 12.14
N GLY A 98 -3.15 13.49 12.79
CA GLY A 98 -3.07 14.85 12.26
C GLY A 98 -4.37 15.65 12.24
N GLY A 99 -5.51 15.06 12.66
CA GLY A 99 -6.80 15.77 12.81
C GLY A 99 -7.48 16.18 11.49
N ARG A 100 -7.02 15.64 10.35
CA ARG A 100 -7.51 15.97 9.01
C ARG A 100 -7.32 14.79 8.06
N LEU A 101 -8.22 14.64 7.09
CA LEU A 101 -8.25 13.46 6.21
C LEU A 101 -7.02 13.36 5.28
N GLN A 102 -6.34 14.47 5.00
CA GLN A 102 -5.19 14.56 4.10
C GLN A 102 -3.86 14.24 4.78
N ALA A 103 -3.86 14.10 6.11
CA ALA A 103 -2.64 13.88 6.88
C ALA A 103 -2.00 12.54 6.47
N GLY A 104 -0.79 12.61 5.89
CA GLY A 104 -0.05 11.43 5.42
C GLY A 104 -0.59 10.79 4.14
N THR A 105 -1.52 11.42 3.43
CA THR A 105 -2.16 10.88 2.21
C THR A 105 -2.48 11.99 1.18
N ILE A 106 -3.26 11.67 0.14
CA ILE A 106 -3.65 12.57 -0.94
C ILE A 106 -4.97 13.33 -0.65
N CYS A 107 -5.30 14.32 -1.48
CA CYS A 107 -6.53 15.11 -1.33
C CYS A 107 -7.79 14.23 -1.40
N ALA A 108 -8.72 14.40 -0.48
CA ALA A 108 -9.94 13.59 -0.40
C ALA A 108 -10.88 13.83 -1.59
N SER A 109 -10.90 15.03 -2.15
CA SER A 109 -11.69 15.39 -3.32
C SER A 109 -11.07 14.97 -4.65
N SER A 110 -9.87 14.37 -4.64
CA SER A 110 -9.25 13.83 -5.86
C SER A 110 -10.13 12.72 -6.48
N GLN A 111 -10.09 12.61 -7.80
CA GLN A 111 -11.03 11.82 -8.58
C GLN A 111 -10.40 10.50 -9.02
N GLN A 112 -11.10 9.41 -8.72
CA GLN A 112 -10.87 8.07 -9.22
C GLN A 112 -12.03 7.66 -10.14
N HIS A 113 -11.88 6.55 -10.84
CA HIS A 113 -12.82 6.06 -11.84
C HIS A 113 -14.19 5.75 -11.25
N LEU A 114 -14.24 5.18 -10.03
CA LEU A 114 -15.50 4.84 -9.39
C LEU A 114 -16.09 5.98 -8.53
N SER A 115 -15.26 6.83 -7.93
CA SER A 115 -15.71 7.89 -7.02
C SER A 115 -14.58 8.87 -6.67
N SER A 116 -14.83 9.80 -5.75
CA SER A 116 -13.76 10.56 -5.11
C SER A 116 -12.93 9.69 -4.17
N HIS A 117 -11.69 10.11 -3.92
CA HIS A 117 -10.81 9.44 -2.97
C HIS A 117 -11.38 9.44 -1.54
N TYR A 118 -12.21 10.43 -1.18
CA TYR A 118 -12.94 10.47 0.09
C TYR A 118 -13.70 9.16 0.35
N ASN A 119 -14.33 8.58 -0.67
CA ASN A 119 -15.09 7.33 -0.55
C ASN A 119 -14.21 6.09 -0.72
N LEU A 120 -13.06 6.22 -1.37
CA LEU A 120 -12.25 5.10 -1.85
C LEU A 120 -10.90 4.95 -1.12
N HIS A 121 -10.54 5.89 -0.24
CA HIS A 121 -9.26 5.96 0.43
C HIS A 121 -8.87 4.62 1.07
N SER A 122 -9.72 4.10 1.96
CA SER A 122 -9.48 2.83 2.65
C SER A 122 -9.52 1.60 1.75
N LEU A 123 -9.83 1.73 0.45
CA LEU A 123 -9.80 0.64 -0.52
C LEU A 123 -8.55 0.64 -1.39
N TYR A 124 -7.70 1.68 -1.33
CA TYR A 124 -6.57 1.84 -2.25
C TYR A 124 -5.65 0.60 -2.24
N GLY A 125 -5.15 0.19 -1.08
CA GLY A 125 -4.31 -1.01 -0.94
C GLY A 125 -5.00 -2.31 -1.37
N LEU A 126 -6.30 -2.48 -1.09
CA LEU A 126 -7.07 -3.63 -1.57
C LEU A 126 -7.14 -3.66 -3.11
N THR A 127 -7.44 -2.52 -3.73
CA THR A 127 -7.57 -2.45 -5.19
C THR A 127 -6.24 -2.65 -5.91
N GLU A 128 -5.13 -2.17 -5.34
CA GLU A 128 -3.78 -2.48 -5.81
C GLU A 128 -3.44 -3.97 -5.65
N ALA A 129 -3.79 -4.59 -4.52
CA ALA A 129 -3.58 -6.02 -4.28
C ALA A 129 -4.35 -6.87 -5.30
N ILE A 130 -5.59 -6.48 -5.66
CA ILE A 130 -6.38 -7.14 -6.71
C ILE A 130 -5.68 -7.02 -8.08
N ALA A 131 -5.26 -5.80 -8.45
CA ALA A 131 -4.57 -5.56 -9.73
C ALA A 131 -3.26 -6.38 -9.81
N SER A 132 -2.47 -6.38 -8.74
CA SER A 132 -1.21 -7.11 -8.63
C SER A 132 -1.39 -8.62 -8.64
N HIS A 133 -2.44 -9.13 -7.97
CA HIS A 133 -2.79 -10.55 -7.98
C HIS A 133 -3.08 -11.03 -9.40
N ASN A 134 -3.93 -10.29 -10.13
CA ASN A 134 -4.29 -10.63 -11.50
C ASN A 134 -3.09 -10.51 -12.45
N ALA A 135 -2.25 -9.49 -12.28
CA ALA A 135 -1.03 -9.32 -13.05
C ALA A 135 -0.05 -10.50 -12.86
N LEU A 136 0.28 -10.87 -11.61
CA LEU A 136 1.16 -11.99 -11.33
C LEU A 136 0.60 -13.33 -11.82
N LEU A 137 -0.71 -13.54 -11.71
CA LEU A 137 -1.35 -14.75 -12.20
C LEU A 137 -1.18 -14.88 -13.73
N ARG A 138 -1.34 -13.79 -14.48
CA ARG A 138 -1.14 -13.74 -15.94
C ARG A 138 0.33 -13.89 -16.34
N VAL A 139 1.23 -13.21 -15.63
CA VAL A 139 2.67 -13.18 -15.95
C VAL A 139 3.36 -14.50 -15.64
N ARG A 140 3.03 -15.12 -14.50
CA ARG A 140 3.72 -16.34 -14.03
C ARG A 140 2.94 -17.62 -14.26
N GLY A 141 1.63 -17.56 -14.48
CA GLY A 141 0.77 -18.75 -14.61
C GLY A 141 0.74 -19.63 -13.34
N LYS A 142 1.09 -19.06 -12.18
CA LYS A 142 1.21 -19.74 -10.89
C LYS A 142 0.50 -18.93 -9.81
N ARG A 143 0.31 -19.53 -8.63
CA ARG A 143 -0.24 -18.83 -7.46
C ARG A 143 0.58 -17.55 -7.18
N PRO A 144 -0.04 -16.37 -7.11
CA PRO A 144 0.63 -15.14 -6.71
C PRO A 144 1.09 -15.21 -5.25
N PHE A 145 2.24 -14.60 -4.96
CA PHE A 145 2.67 -14.31 -3.59
C PHE A 145 2.75 -12.79 -3.44
N ILE A 146 1.84 -12.22 -2.66
CA ILE A 146 1.72 -10.78 -2.45
C ILE A 146 1.62 -10.51 -0.96
N ILE A 147 2.42 -9.56 -0.48
CA ILE A 147 2.37 -9.04 0.89
C ILE A 147 2.08 -7.55 0.78
N SER A 148 1.03 -7.06 1.43
CA SER A 148 0.56 -5.66 1.32
C SER A 148 0.47 -4.98 2.68
N ARG A 149 0.80 -3.68 2.74
CA ARG A 149 0.72 -2.91 3.99
C ARG A 149 -0.72 -2.56 4.31
N SER A 150 -1.33 -1.73 3.48
CA SER A 150 -2.72 -1.36 3.61
C SER A 150 -3.63 -2.52 3.19
N THR A 151 -4.74 -2.68 3.93
CA THR A 151 -5.72 -3.76 3.74
C THR A 151 -7.14 -3.25 3.97
N PHE A 152 -8.13 -3.97 3.45
CA PHE A 152 -9.55 -3.76 3.75
C PHE A 152 -10.28 -5.13 3.85
N ALA A 153 -11.55 -5.14 4.25
CA ALA A 153 -12.34 -6.36 4.33
C ALA A 153 -12.29 -7.17 3.01
N GLY A 154 -11.95 -8.45 3.11
CA GLY A 154 -11.78 -9.35 1.96
C GLY A 154 -10.37 -9.41 1.38
N HIS A 155 -9.40 -8.67 1.92
CA HIS A 155 -8.00 -8.63 1.46
C HIS A 155 -7.33 -10.01 1.36
N GLY A 156 -7.58 -10.89 2.33
CA GLY A 156 -6.96 -12.22 2.39
C GLY A 156 -7.33 -13.15 1.23
N ARG A 157 -8.29 -12.76 0.39
CA ARG A 157 -8.56 -13.42 -0.90
C ARG A 157 -7.43 -13.22 -1.93
N TYR A 158 -6.67 -12.13 -1.82
CA TYR A 158 -5.73 -11.69 -2.86
C TYR A 158 -4.28 -11.60 -2.37
N ALA A 159 -4.05 -11.26 -1.10
CA ALA A 159 -2.72 -11.01 -0.56
C ALA A 159 -2.63 -11.32 0.94
N GLY A 160 -1.39 -11.53 1.41
CA GLY A 160 -1.05 -11.49 2.83
C GLY A 160 -0.75 -10.07 3.32
N HIS A 161 -0.35 -9.97 4.58
CA HIS A 161 -0.09 -8.70 5.28
C HIS A 161 1.12 -8.82 6.21
N TRP A 162 1.80 -7.71 6.47
CA TRP A 162 2.74 -7.59 7.59
C TRP A 162 2.40 -6.33 8.38
N THR A 163 2.61 -6.35 9.69
CA THR A 163 2.12 -5.33 10.64
C THR A 163 2.82 -3.96 10.53
N GLY A 164 3.63 -3.74 9.51
CA GLY A 164 4.29 -2.46 9.26
C GLY A 164 5.52 -2.22 10.12
N ASP A 165 5.83 -0.94 10.31
CA ASP A 165 7.10 -0.44 10.81
C ASP A 165 7.18 -0.50 12.36
N VAL A 166 7.25 -1.73 12.89
CA VAL A 166 7.29 -1.97 14.35
C VAL A 166 8.66 -1.66 14.96
N GLY A 167 8.67 -1.16 16.20
CA GLY A 167 9.89 -0.93 16.98
C GLY A 167 10.64 -2.22 17.36
N SER A 168 11.97 -2.13 17.43
CA SER A 168 12.85 -3.19 17.97
C SER A 168 12.85 -3.19 19.50
N ASP A 169 11.70 -3.47 20.10
CA ASP A 169 11.50 -3.50 21.54
C ASP A 169 10.58 -4.65 22.00
N TRP A 170 10.60 -4.93 23.31
CA TRP A 170 9.83 -6.02 23.92
C TRP A 170 8.31 -5.78 23.88
N GLU A 171 7.88 -4.52 23.83
CA GLU A 171 6.47 -4.15 23.79
C GLU A 171 5.87 -4.52 22.43
N GLN A 172 6.58 -4.21 21.34
CA GLN A 172 6.19 -4.56 19.97
C GLN A 172 6.22 -6.07 19.73
N LEU A 173 7.21 -6.78 20.30
CA LEU A 173 7.19 -8.24 20.33
C LEU A 173 5.90 -8.76 20.96
N TYR A 174 5.51 -8.22 22.12
CA TYR A 174 4.28 -8.64 22.81
C TYR A 174 3.02 -8.31 22.01
N TYR A 175 2.91 -7.10 21.46
CA TYR A 175 1.72 -6.66 20.69
C TYR A 175 1.57 -7.33 19.33
N SER A 176 2.65 -7.87 18.76
CA SER A 176 2.57 -8.68 17.54
C SER A 176 1.65 -9.90 17.68
N ILE A 177 1.55 -10.49 18.88
CA ILE A 177 0.75 -11.71 19.14
C ILE A 177 -0.75 -11.44 18.92
N PRO A 178 -1.39 -10.49 19.65
CA PRO A 178 -2.80 -10.19 19.43
C PRO A 178 -3.07 -9.67 18.01
N GLU A 179 -2.15 -8.90 17.41
CA GLU A 179 -2.34 -8.38 16.06
C GLU A 179 -2.38 -9.49 14.99
N VAL A 180 -1.44 -10.44 15.03
CA VAL A 180 -1.43 -11.61 14.14
C VAL A 180 -2.70 -12.46 14.33
N LEU A 181 -3.17 -12.62 15.56
CA LEU A 181 -4.42 -13.32 15.85
C LEU A 181 -5.65 -12.58 15.28
N LEU A 182 -5.69 -11.25 15.39
CA LEU A 182 -6.78 -10.43 14.84
C LEU A 182 -6.87 -10.56 13.31
N PHE A 183 -5.75 -10.50 12.59
CA PHE A 183 -5.76 -10.66 11.14
C PHE A 183 -6.20 -12.06 10.68
N ASN A 184 -5.94 -13.09 11.49
CA ASN A 184 -6.53 -14.42 11.24
C ASN A 184 -8.08 -14.39 11.36
N LEU A 185 -8.63 -13.67 12.35
CA LEU A 185 -10.08 -13.46 12.46
C LEU A 185 -10.65 -12.60 11.32
N PHE A 186 -9.88 -11.65 10.80
CA PHE A 186 -10.24 -10.84 9.63
C PHE A 186 -10.16 -11.62 8.30
N GLY A 187 -9.74 -12.88 8.34
CA GLY A 187 -9.60 -13.71 7.15
C GLY A 187 -8.37 -13.39 6.31
N VAL A 188 -7.33 -12.80 6.91
CA VAL A 188 -6.00 -12.58 6.31
C VAL A 188 -4.97 -13.46 7.03
N PRO A 189 -5.00 -14.78 6.81
CA PRO A 189 -4.21 -15.72 7.63
C PRO A 189 -2.71 -15.69 7.31
N LEU A 190 -2.31 -15.24 6.12
CA LEU A 190 -0.90 -15.05 5.77
C LEU A 190 -0.42 -13.70 6.32
N VAL A 191 -0.11 -13.69 7.62
CA VAL A 191 0.26 -12.49 8.37
C VAL A 191 1.39 -12.75 9.37
N GLY A 192 2.18 -11.71 9.64
CA GLY A 192 3.26 -11.73 10.63
C GLY A 192 3.83 -10.33 10.88
N ALA A 193 4.66 -10.20 11.90
CA ALA A 193 5.41 -8.98 12.18
C ALA A 193 6.88 -9.14 11.75
N ASP A 194 7.57 -8.01 11.57
CA ASP A 194 9.00 -8.03 11.24
C ASP A 194 9.82 -8.53 12.44
N ILE A 195 10.41 -9.72 12.26
CA ILE A 195 11.12 -10.43 13.34
C ILE A 195 12.37 -9.66 13.73
N CYS A 196 12.57 -9.51 15.04
CA CYS A 196 13.58 -8.68 15.70
C CYS A 196 13.28 -7.16 15.72
N GLY A 197 12.18 -6.74 15.08
CA GLY A 197 11.76 -5.34 14.94
C GLY A 197 12.38 -4.66 13.71
N PHE A 198 11.68 -3.66 13.19
CA PHE A 198 12.09 -2.90 12.01
C PHE A 198 12.77 -1.57 12.38
N LEU A 199 12.15 -0.78 13.27
CA LEU A 199 12.71 0.50 13.69
C LEU A 199 13.72 0.34 14.82
N GLY A 200 14.81 1.11 14.76
CA GLY A 200 15.82 1.15 15.81
C GLY A 200 16.85 0.03 15.69
N SER A 201 17.47 -0.36 16.82
CA SER A 201 18.46 -1.44 16.85
C SER A 201 18.03 -2.50 17.85
N THR A 202 17.93 -3.74 17.37
CA THR A 202 17.60 -4.89 18.20
C THR A 202 18.76 -5.29 19.12
N SER A 203 18.47 -6.06 20.17
CA SER A 203 19.49 -6.74 20.98
C SER A 203 19.53 -8.23 20.65
N GLU A 204 20.64 -8.90 20.96
CA GLU A 204 20.75 -10.35 20.77
C GLU A 204 19.63 -11.10 21.49
N GLU A 205 19.35 -10.74 22.75
CA GLU A 205 18.30 -11.38 23.55
C GLU A 205 16.91 -11.18 22.92
N LEU A 206 16.58 -9.94 22.53
CA LEU A 206 15.30 -9.64 21.89
C LEU A 206 15.16 -10.42 20.59
N CYS A 207 16.18 -10.41 19.74
CA CYS A 207 16.13 -11.05 18.44
C CYS A 207 16.06 -12.58 18.55
N VAL A 208 16.70 -13.19 19.55
CA VAL A 208 16.52 -14.62 19.88
C VAL A 208 15.06 -14.90 20.26
N ARG A 209 14.46 -14.10 21.16
CA ARG A 209 13.06 -14.31 21.59
C ARG A 209 12.07 -14.05 20.46
N TRP A 210 12.29 -13.01 19.66
CA TRP A 210 11.43 -12.71 18.54
C TRP A 210 11.53 -13.78 17.46
N THR A 211 12.72 -14.33 17.20
CA THR A 211 12.86 -15.44 16.24
C THR A 211 12.15 -16.71 16.73
N GLN A 212 12.22 -17.01 18.04
CA GLN A 212 11.48 -18.13 18.65
C GLN A 212 9.97 -17.98 18.46
N LEU A 213 9.41 -16.80 18.71
CA LEU A 213 7.99 -16.53 18.48
C LEU A 213 7.66 -16.52 16.98
N GLY A 214 8.43 -15.78 16.19
CA GLY A 214 8.19 -15.50 14.79
C GLY A 214 8.25 -16.72 13.89
N ALA A 215 8.95 -17.79 14.32
CA ALA A 215 8.88 -19.10 13.70
C ALA A 215 7.46 -19.70 13.65
N PHE A 216 6.54 -19.18 14.45
CA PHE A 216 5.12 -19.56 14.48
C PHE A 216 4.21 -18.53 13.81
N TYR A 217 4.74 -17.43 13.26
CA TYR A 217 3.93 -16.57 12.40
C TYR A 217 3.60 -17.30 11.09
N PRO A 218 2.35 -17.24 10.60
CA PRO A 218 2.00 -17.75 9.29
C PRO A 218 2.83 -17.14 8.15
N PHE A 219 3.16 -15.85 8.25
CA PHE A 219 4.15 -15.19 7.41
C PHE A 219 5.38 -14.84 8.25
N MET A 220 6.45 -15.60 8.09
CA MET A 220 7.70 -15.41 8.84
C MET A 220 8.71 -14.64 7.99
N ARG A 221 9.01 -13.39 8.38
CA ARG A 221 10.05 -12.56 7.76
C ARG A 221 10.85 -11.83 8.83
N ASN A 222 12.18 -11.84 8.70
CA ASN A 222 13.06 -10.88 9.37
C ASN A 222 13.35 -9.73 8.39
N HIS A 223 13.12 -8.49 8.82
CA HIS A 223 13.30 -7.29 8.02
C HIS A 223 13.73 -6.12 8.91
N ASN A 224 14.60 -5.25 8.36
CA ASN A 224 15.27 -4.14 9.04
C ASN A 224 15.72 -3.10 8.01
#